data_AF-A0A7S7ULR6-F1
#
_entry.id   AF-A0A7S7ULR6-F1
#
_cell.length_a   1.000
_cell.length_b   1.000
_cell.length_c   1.000
_cell.angle_alpha   90.00
_cell.angle_beta   90.00
_cell.angle_gamma   90.00
#
_symmetry.space_group_name_H-M   'P 1'
#
loop_
_entity.id
_entity.type
_entity.pdbx_description
1 polymer ?
#
loop_
_entity_poly.entity_id
_entity_poly.type
_entity_poly.pdbx_seq_one_letter_code
_entity_poly.pdbx_strand_id
1 'polypeptide(L)' 'MSDIVLSTKGAKLMMVCEAEGFATIDDLFVLLVADNLCPAICMTEGCDHIDRLESDQEEGYCEKCSGNTMVSVLVLAGLI' A
#
# COMPACT_ATOMS: atom_id res chain seq x y z
N MET A 1 -15.17 -21.49 8.68
CA MET A 1 -14.44 -20.49 7.87
C MET A 1 -13.02 -20.56 8.34
N SER A 2 -12.09 -20.98 7.49
CA SER A 2 -10.68 -21.03 7.86
C SER A 2 -10.21 -19.59 7.95
N ASP A 3 -9.96 -19.08 9.15
CA ASP A 3 -9.46 -17.73 9.36
C ASP A 3 -8.01 -17.69 8.85
N ILE A 4 -7.84 -17.39 7.57
CA ILE A 4 -6.52 -17.07 7.01
C ILE A 4 -6.16 -15.70 7.60
N VAL A 5 -5.32 -15.71 8.62
CA VAL A 5 -4.76 -14.47 9.18
C VAL A 5 -3.72 -13.96 8.19
N LEU A 6 -4.08 -12.91 7.44
CA LEU A 6 -3.12 -12.18 6.62
C LEU A 6 -2.13 -11.44 7.52
N SER A 7 -0.87 -11.36 7.07
CA SER A 7 0.09 -10.44 7.69
C SER A 7 -0.42 -9.00 7.54
N THR A 8 0.03 -8.09 8.41
CA THR A 8 -0.33 -6.66 8.32
C THR A 8 -0.04 -6.10 6.93
N LYS A 9 1.12 -6.44 6.35
CA LYS A 9 1.46 -6.03 4.98
C LYS A 9 0.48 -6.58 3.95
N GLY A 10 0.14 -7.86 4.03
CA GLY A 10 -0.82 -8.49 3.11
C GLY A 10 -2.21 -7.86 3.18
N ALA A 11 -2.70 -7.58 4.39
CA ALA A 11 -3.99 -6.90 4.58
C ALA A 11 -3.99 -5.48 3.99
N LYS A 12 -2.90 -4.72 4.20
CA LYS A 12 -2.73 -3.37 3.65
C LYS A 12 -2.67 -3.37 2.12
N LEU A 13 -1.95 -4.32 1.52
CA LEU A 13 -1.89 -4.49 0.05
C LEU A 13 -3.28 -4.79 -0.53
N MET A 14 -4.07 -5.65 0.13
CA MET A 14 -5.45 -5.92 -0.30
C MET A 14 -6.33 -4.67 -0.22
N MET A 15 -6.22 -3.87 0.85
CA MET A 15 -6.98 -2.61 0.97
C MET A 15 -6.64 -1.63 -0.17
N VAL A 16 -5.37 -1.49 -0.51
CA VAL A 16 -4.95 -0.64 -1.65
C VAL A 16 -5.50 -1.19 -2.97
N CYS A 17 -5.39 -2.51 -3.18
CA CYS A 17 -5.92 -3.17 -4.38
C CYS A 17 -7.44 -2.92 -4.56
N GLU A 18 -8.21 -3.07 -3.48
CA GLU A 18 -9.65 -2.82 -3.48
C GLU A 18 -9.98 -1.33 -3.70
N ALA A 19 -9.26 -0.41 -3.05
CA ALA A 19 -9.47 1.03 -3.19
C ALA A 19 -9.17 1.55 -4.61
N GLU A 20 -8.19 0.93 -5.27
CA GLU A 20 -7.81 1.23 -6.65
C GLU A 20 -8.71 0.53 -7.68
N GLY A 21 -9.60 -0.37 -7.25
CA GLY A 21 -10.57 -1.05 -8.11
C GLY A 21 -10.01 -2.25 -8.88
N PHE A 22 -8.91 -2.82 -8.43
CA PHE A 22 -8.31 -4.01 -9.05
C PHE A 22 -8.82 -5.30 -8.41
N ALA A 23 -9.00 -6.33 -9.25
CA ALA A 23 -9.44 -7.65 -8.80
C ALA A 23 -8.31 -8.44 -8.13
N THR A 24 -7.06 -8.21 -8.54
CA THR A 24 -5.88 -8.90 -8.03
C THR A 24 -4.73 -7.92 -7.80
N ILE A 25 -3.86 -8.27 -6.85
CA ILE A 25 -2.63 -7.53 -6.57
C ILE A 25 -1.68 -7.54 -7.78
N ASP A 26 -1.68 -8.60 -8.59
CA ASP A 26 -0.86 -8.67 -9.80
C ASP A 26 -1.29 -7.61 -10.83
N ASP A 27 -2.60 -7.41 -11.03
CA ASP A 27 -3.14 -6.38 -11.92
C ASP A 27 -2.75 -4.97 -11.47
N LEU A 28 -2.75 -4.73 -10.14
CA LEU A 28 -2.30 -3.49 -9.53
C LEU A 28 -0.81 -3.24 -9.85
N PHE A 29 0.07 -4.24 -9.68
CA PHE A 29 1.51 -4.04 -9.87
C PHE A 29 1.90 -3.80 -11.33
N VAL A 30 1.27 -4.47 -12.29
CA VAL A 30 1.59 -4.31 -13.72
C VAL A 30 1.49 -2.85 -14.16
N LEU A 31 0.53 -2.11 -13.65
CA LEU A 31 0.31 -0.70 -14.02
C LEU A 31 1.25 0.26 -13.30
N LEU A 32 1.72 -0.09 -12.10
CA LEU A 32 2.44 0.83 -11.23
C LEU A 32 3.96 0.77 -11.39
N VAL A 33 4.52 -0.33 -11.91
CA VAL A 33 5.97 -0.46 -12.12
C VAL A 33 6.52 0.59 -13.10
N ALA A 34 5.67 1.17 -13.97
CA ALA A 34 6.06 2.21 -14.93
C ALA A 34 5.74 3.64 -14.48
N ASP A 35 5.10 3.82 -13.31
CA ASP A 35 4.73 5.13 -12.78
C ASP A 35 5.72 5.58 -11.70
N ASN A 36 6.04 6.88 -11.69
CA ASN A 36 6.86 7.48 -10.64
C ASN A 36 6.05 7.76 -9.38
N LEU A 37 4.72 7.84 -9.49
CA LEU A 37 3.82 8.00 -8.36
C LEU A 37 2.86 6.80 -8.30
N CYS A 38 2.87 6.08 -7.18
CA CYS A 38 1.98 4.94 -6.99
C CYS A 38 1.16 5.09 -5.71
N PRO A 39 0.08 4.30 -5.55
CA PRO A 39 -0.64 4.23 -4.29
C PRO A 39 0.31 3.85 -3.16
N ALA A 40 0.10 4.48 -2.02
CA ALA A 40 0.81 4.24 -0.78
C ALA A 40 -0.19 4.14 0.36
N ILE A 41 0.18 3.45 1.44
CA ILE A 41 -0.70 3.28 2.59
C ILE A 41 0.06 3.44 3.91
N CYS A 42 -0.59 4.04 4.90
CA CYS A 42 -0.04 4.18 6.24
C CYS A 42 0.13 2.80 6.91
N MET A 43 1.32 2.56 7.46
CA MET A 43 1.65 1.33 8.18
C MET A 43 1.44 1.43 9.69
N THR A 44 1.04 2.59 10.22
CA THR A 44 0.62 2.72 11.62
C THR A 44 -0.60 1.83 11.88
N GLU A 45 -0.55 1.07 12.98
CA GLU A 45 -1.67 0.24 13.42
C GLU A 45 -2.94 1.08 13.59
N GLY A 46 -4.05 0.64 12.97
CA GLY A 46 -5.33 1.34 12.99
C GLY A 46 -5.44 2.54 12.04
N CYS A 47 -4.41 2.87 11.25
CA CYS A 47 -4.49 3.92 10.23
C CYS A 47 -4.42 3.34 8.82
N ASP A 48 -5.54 3.35 8.09
CA ASP A 48 -5.63 2.86 6.71
C ASP A 48 -5.71 4.01 5.69
N HIS A 49 -5.02 5.12 5.96
CA HIS A 49 -4.98 6.23 5.00
C HIS A 49 -4.18 5.80 3.76
N ILE A 50 -4.79 6.00 2.60
CA ILE A 50 -4.20 5.77 1.28
C ILE A 50 -4.00 7.13 0.62
N ASP A 51 -2.84 7.31 -0.02
CA ASP A 51 -2.51 8.48 -0.83
C ASP A 51 -1.55 8.09 -1.98
N ARG A 52 -1.11 9.04 -2.80
CA ARG A 52 -0.11 8.84 -3.87
C ARG A 52 1.25 9.36 -3.43
N LEU A 53 2.28 8.51 -3.47
CA LEU A 53 3.66 8.86 -3.13
C LEU A 53 4.62 8.36 -4.22
N GLU A 54 5.89 8.76 -4.12
CA GLU A 54 6.94 8.24 -4.99
C GLU A 54 7.02 6.72 -4.90
N SER A 55 7.29 6.08 -6.03
CA SER A 55 7.19 4.63 -6.14
C SER A 55 8.16 3.89 -5.23
N ASP A 56 9.30 4.49 -4.88
CA ASP A 56 10.33 4.01 -3.96
C ASP A 56 10.21 4.58 -2.52
N GLN A 57 9.08 5.21 -2.18
CA GLN A 57 8.90 5.80 -0.86
C GLN A 57 8.80 4.72 0.24
N GLU A 58 9.85 4.60 1.06
CA GLU A 58 9.88 3.73 2.24
C GLU A 58 9.24 4.37 3.49
N GLU A 59 9.26 5.70 3.60
CA GLU A 59 8.71 6.46 4.73
C GLU A 59 8.16 7.81 4.28
N GLY A 60 6.84 8.00 4.34
CA GLY A 60 6.16 9.26 4.00
C GLY A 60 5.25 9.76 5.13
N TYR A 61 4.99 11.08 5.15
CA TYR A 61 4.08 11.70 6.12
C TYR A 61 2.61 11.33 5.85
N CYS A 62 1.89 10.96 6.90
CA CYS A 62 0.48 10.64 6.85
C CYS A 62 -0.35 11.82 7.39
N GLU A 63 -1.14 12.45 6.53
CA GLU A 63 -2.03 13.56 6.92
C GLU A 63 -3.13 13.15 7.91
N LYS A 64 -3.43 11.85 8.03
CA LYS A 64 -4.48 11.33 8.93
C LYS A 64 -4.00 11.10 10.37
N CYS A 65 -2.81 10.52 10.55
CA CYS A 65 -2.29 10.17 11.88
C CYS A 65 -1.06 11.00 12.30
N SER A 66 -0.59 11.89 11.42
CA SER A 66 0.60 12.73 11.61
C SER A 66 1.91 11.94 11.83
N GLY A 67 1.94 10.66 11.45
CA GLY A 67 3.13 9.82 11.50
C GLY A 67 3.87 9.77 10.16
N ASN A 68 5.16 9.45 10.18
CA ASN A 68 5.98 9.23 8.98
C ASN A 68 6.04 7.73 8.62
N THR A 69 4.89 7.13 8.36
CA THR A 69 4.76 5.67 8.17
C THR A 69 4.00 5.29 6.89
N MET A 70 3.75 6.24 6.00
CA MET A 70 3.24 5.90 4.66
C MET A 70 4.32 5.17 3.87
N VAL A 71 3.96 4.07 3.23
CA VAL A 71 4.86 3.28 2.39
C VAL A 71 4.20 3.06 1.04
N SER A 72 4.97 3.23 -0.04
CA SER A 72 4.52 2.95 -1.40
C SER A 72 4.12 1.47 -1.55
N VAL A 73 3.20 1.16 -2.45
CA VAL A 73 2.71 -0.22 -2.60
C VAL A 73 3.80 -1.16 -3.16
N LEU A 74 4.73 -0.64 -3.98
CA LEU A 74 5.83 -1.44 -4.55
C LEU A 74 6.88 -1.81 -3.49
N VAL A 75 7.25 -0.86 -2.63
CA VAL A 75 8.12 -1.11 -1.46
C VAL A 75 7.42 -2.04 -0.48
N LEU A 76 6.13 -1.82 -0.22
CA LEU A 76 5.35 -2.67 0.70
C LEU A 76 5.30 -4.13 0.22
N ALA A 77 5.25 -4.34 -1.10
CA ALA A 77 5.31 -5.63 -1.77
C ALA A 77 6.73 -6.24 -1.86
N GLY A 78 7.78 -5.44 -1.61
CA GLY A 78 9.17 -5.85 -1.71
C GLY A 78 9.65 -6.05 -3.15
N LEU A 79 9.08 -5.31 -4.10
CA LEU A 79 9.45 -5.38 -5.52
C LEU A 79 10.60 -4.44 -5.89
N ILE A 80 10.81 -3.39 -5.10
CA ILE A 80 11.92 -2.43 -5.21
C ILE A 80 12.45 -2.07 -3.82
#